data_AF-A0A0P7BXA5-F1
#
_entry.id   AF-A0A0P7BXA5-F1
#
_cell.length_a   1.000
_cell.length_b   1.000
_cell.length_c   1.000
_cell.angle_alpha   90.00
_cell.angle_beta   90.00
_cell.angle_gamma   90.00
#
_symmetry.space_group_name_H-M   'P 1'
#
loop_
_entity.id
_entity.type
_entity.pdbx_description
1 polymer ?
#
loop_
_entity_poly.entity_id
_entity_poly.type
_entity_poly.pdbx_seq_one_letter_code
_entity_poly.pdbx_strand_id
1 'polypeptide(L)'
;MSLRNEDSSDVHMIIQTAQQDLFAAALMLYAVDVEKKDAILENDFFIKLLNRCVTGTIDMVEGMDSWMKGETGTSAFETPCLLHLLVAVSVKHYNYDVLVYLTRFALPSRNIFTTCLRPITAYLESSLPAAGWDALERAGWVPATHRPRKDIDAPGPSSGALSFVQSTVGGTISSCVRDLPSSSLRSYFCHIPRTLYTNIPPYPRWPGDPVLIKLAASRTGVDGLEVLRLLVEIGGMDVNDDEIWWKEGDHDPRDWNPSCHDGSDCTETALHIAVDKENIEAIEYLLTHGAKRMKDRYGRDQKERAKMRGVSGVLDVFEKYPHW
;
A
#
# COMPACT_ATOMS: atom_id res chain seq x y z
N MET A 1 -24.02 30.94 -19.57
CA MET A 1 -24.19 29.59 -18.97
C MET A 1 -23.13 28.69 -19.59
N SER A 2 -21.99 28.56 -18.92
CA SER A 2 -20.93 27.62 -19.27
C SER A 2 -21.01 26.49 -18.24
N LEU A 3 -21.58 25.36 -18.67
CA LEU A 3 -21.60 24.14 -17.87
C LEU A 3 -20.22 23.48 -17.96
N ARG A 4 -19.76 23.04 -16.79
CA ARG A 4 -18.38 22.74 -16.41
C ARG A 4 -17.88 21.43 -17.05
N ASN A 5 -16.62 21.44 -17.49
CA ASN A 5 -15.82 20.28 -17.91
C ASN A 5 -15.24 19.48 -16.72
N GLU A 6 -15.77 19.65 -15.50
CA GLU A 6 -15.20 19.07 -14.27
C GLU A 6 -15.43 17.55 -14.16
N ASP A 7 -16.47 16.98 -14.80
CA ASP A 7 -16.79 15.55 -14.71
C ASP A 7 -15.82 14.62 -15.47
N SER A 8 -15.00 15.14 -16.39
CA SER A 8 -14.14 14.31 -17.25
C SER A 8 -12.90 13.77 -16.51
N SER A 9 -12.38 14.51 -15.53
CA SER A 9 -11.16 14.16 -14.80
C SER A 9 -11.36 12.99 -13.85
N ASP A 10 -12.50 12.97 -13.14
CA ASP A 10 -12.80 11.94 -12.14
C ASP A 10 -13.09 10.60 -12.79
N VAL A 11 -13.79 10.61 -13.93
CA VAL A 11 -14.05 9.40 -14.73
C VAL A 11 -12.74 8.81 -15.25
N HIS A 12 -11.81 9.64 -15.72
CA HIS A 12 -10.51 9.16 -16.21
C HIS A 12 -9.68 8.49 -15.10
N MET A 13 -9.69 9.08 -13.90
CA MET A 13 -8.99 8.53 -12.74
C MET A 13 -9.60 7.20 -12.28
N ILE A 14 -10.94 7.08 -12.23
CA ILE A 14 -11.64 5.83 -11.88
C ILE A 14 -11.29 4.72 -12.89
N ILE A 15 -11.27 5.04 -14.18
CA ILE A 15 -10.89 4.10 -15.24
C ILE A 15 -9.44 3.63 -15.07
N GLN A 16 -8.53 4.54 -14.73
CA GLN A 16 -7.11 4.20 -14.53
C GLN A 16 -6.89 3.30 -13.32
N THR A 17 -7.56 3.57 -12.18
CA THR A 17 -7.49 2.71 -10.99
C THR A 17 -8.09 1.33 -11.26
N ALA A 18 -9.24 1.28 -11.94
CA ALA A 18 -9.84 0.02 -12.37
C ALA A 18 -8.90 -0.82 -13.24
N GLN A 19 -8.23 -0.19 -14.22
CA GLN A 19 -7.24 -0.86 -15.10
C GLN A 19 -6.04 -1.43 -14.32
N GLN A 20 -5.60 -0.77 -13.26
CA GLN A 20 -4.50 -1.24 -12.42
C GLN A 20 -4.92 -2.42 -11.52
N ASP A 21 -6.13 -2.35 -10.98
CA ASP A 21 -6.71 -3.41 -10.15
C ASP A 21 -6.99 -4.68 -10.96
N LEU A 22 -7.42 -4.45 -12.19
CA LEU A 22 -7.50 -5.43 -13.25
C LEU A 22 -6.17 -6.10 -13.55
N PHE A 23 -5.10 -5.32 -13.66
CA PHE A 23 -3.77 -5.83 -13.93
C PHE A 23 -3.22 -6.63 -12.76
N ALA A 24 -3.43 -6.17 -11.53
CA ALA A 24 -3.06 -6.89 -10.31
C ALA A 24 -3.85 -8.20 -10.16
N ALA A 25 -5.15 -8.17 -10.44
CA ALA A 25 -5.98 -9.37 -10.44
C ALA A 25 -5.53 -10.35 -11.53
N ALA A 26 -5.24 -9.88 -12.74
CA ALA A 26 -4.69 -10.69 -13.83
C ALA A 26 -3.31 -11.28 -13.50
N LEU A 27 -2.42 -10.53 -12.84
CA LEU A 27 -1.12 -11.02 -12.36
C LEU A 27 -1.28 -12.09 -11.28
N MET A 28 -2.23 -11.93 -10.36
CA MET A 28 -2.53 -12.94 -9.34
C MET A 28 -3.02 -14.25 -9.97
N LEU A 29 -3.79 -14.19 -11.06
CA LEU A 29 -4.18 -15.39 -11.81
C LEU A 29 -3.02 -16.00 -12.60
N TYR A 30 -2.17 -15.15 -13.17
CA TYR A 30 -0.98 -15.57 -13.90
C TYR A 30 -0.04 -16.41 -13.02
N ALA A 31 -0.07 -16.16 -11.71
CA ALA A 31 0.66 -16.94 -10.71
C ALA A 31 -0.02 -18.27 -10.32
N VAL A 32 -1.32 -18.45 -10.61
CA VAL A 32 -2.13 -19.57 -10.11
C VAL A 32 -2.33 -20.69 -11.14
N ASP A 33 -2.27 -20.42 -12.45
CA ASP A 33 -2.50 -21.48 -13.46
C ASP A 33 -1.60 -21.33 -14.70
N VAL A 34 -0.54 -22.14 -14.74
CA VAL A 34 0.58 -22.01 -15.69
C VAL A 34 0.27 -22.71 -17.03
N GLU A 35 -0.84 -23.42 -17.23
CA GLU A 35 -0.97 -24.27 -18.43
C GLU A 35 -1.87 -23.73 -19.56
N LYS A 36 -2.53 -22.56 -19.41
CA LYS A 36 -3.39 -21.96 -20.47
C LYS A 36 -3.07 -20.48 -20.75
N LYS A 37 -1.80 -20.22 -21.06
CA LYS A 37 -1.13 -18.91 -20.97
C LYS A 37 -1.53 -17.84 -22.00
N ASP A 38 -1.88 -18.18 -23.24
CA ASP A 38 -1.78 -17.19 -24.33
C ASP A 38 -3.13 -16.60 -24.82
N ALA A 39 -4.27 -17.23 -24.53
CA ALA A 39 -5.56 -16.83 -25.11
C ALA A 39 -6.35 -15.77 -24.31
N ILE A 40 -6.05 -15.60 -23.02
CA ILE A 40 -6.88 -14.79 -22.10
C ILE A 40 -6.38 -13.34 -22.01
N LEU A 41 -5.06 -13.11 -22.07
CA LEU A 41 -4.44 -11.79 -21.88
C LEU A 41 -4.39 -10.93 -23.16
N GLU A 42 -4.46 -11.53 -24.35
CA GLU A 42 -4.56 -10.77 -25.61
C GLU A 42 -5.99 -10.27 -25.91
N ASN A 43 -7.00 -10.75 -25.16
CA ASN A 43 -8.40 -10.43 -25.43
C ASN A 43 -8.87 -9.19 -24.64
N ASP A 44 -8.86 -8.05 -25.32
CA ASP A 44 -9.42 -6.75 -24.90
C ASP A 44 -10.88 -6.85 -24.38
N PHE A 45 -11.62 -7.91 -24.74
CA PHE A 45 -12.98 -8.16 -24.26
C PHE A 45 -13.10 -8.33 -22.75
N PHE A 46 -12.19 -9.08 -22.11
CA PHE A 46 -12.31 -9.32 -20.67
C PHE A 46 -11.99 -8.04 -19.88
N ILE A 47 -10.98 -7.28 -20.31
CA ILE A 47 -10.67 -5.95 -19.75
C ILE A 47 -11.87 -5.01 -19.89
N LYS A 48 -12.53 -4.98 -21.06
CA LYS A 48 -13.77 -4.22 -21.25
C LYS A 48 -14.88 -4.68 -20.30
N LEU A 49 -15.05 -5.98 -20.09
CA LEU A 49 -16.03 -6.53 -19.16
C LEU A 49 -15.77 -6.10 -17.72
N LEU A 50 -14.51 -6.09 -17.28
CA LEU A 50 -14.17 -5.68 -15.92
C LEU A 50 -14.34 -4.18 -15.72
N ASN A 51 -14.03 -3.35 -16.74
CA ASN A 51 -14.37 -1.94 -16.72
C ASN A 51 -15.89 -1.71 -16.61
N ARG A 52 -16.72 -2.58 -17.21
CA ARG A 52 -18.17 -2.56 -17.01
C ARG A 52 -18.59 -3.01 -15.61
N CYS A 53 -17.85 -3.90 -14.95
CA CYS A 53 -18.12 -4.21 -13.54
C CYS A 53 -17.87 -3.01 -12.61
N VAL A 54 -16.94 -2.13 -12.98
CA VAL A 54 -16.64 -0.92 -12.20
C VAL A 54 -17.73 0.14 -12.36
N THR A 55 -18.16 0.38 -13.60
CA THR A 55 -18.94 1.60 -13.95
C THR A 55 -20.32 1.32 -14.55
N GLY A 56 -20.61 0.08 -14.93
CA GLY A 56 -21.80 -0.29 -15.68
C GLY A 56 -22.95 -0.77 -14.82
N THR A 57 -24.12 -0.87 -15.46
CA THR A 57 -25.30 -1.55 -14.91
C THR A 57 -25.20 -3.06 -15.12
N ILE A 58 -26.07 -3.82 -14.47
CA ILE A 58 -26.19 -5.28 -14.66
C ILE A 58 -26.35 -5.63 -16.15
N ASP A 59 -27.28 -4.96 -16.86
CA ASP A 59 -27.52 -5.17 -18.29
C ASP A 59 -26.26 -4.96 -19.16
N MET A 60 -25.43 -3.97 -18.80
CA MET A 60 -24.17 -3.72 -19.52
C MET A 60 -23.15 -4.83 -19.29
N VAL A 61 -23.06 -5.35 -18.06
CA VAL A 61 -22.17 -6.45 -17.71
C VAL A 61 -22.64 -7.75 -18.37
N GLU A 62 -23.94 -8.03 -18.38
CA GLU A 62 -24.55 -9.16 -19.10
C GLU A 62 -24.33 -9.09 -20.61
N GLY A 63 -24.57 -7.93 -21.21
CA GLY A 63 -24.37 -7.72 -22.64
C GLY A 63 -22.91 -7.89 -23.04
N MET A 64 -21.98 -7.42 -22.20
CA MET A 64 -20.54 -7.56 -22.43
C MET A 64 -20.05 -9.01 -22.25
N ASP A 65 -20.57 -9.76 -21.27
CA ASP A 65 -20.28 -11.19 -21.12
C ASP A 65 -20.83 -12.00 -22.30
N SER A 66 -22.06 -11.70 -22.73
CA SER A 66 -22.68 -12.34 -23.90
C SER A 66 -21.88 -12.08 -25.17
N TRP A 67 -21.38 -10.85 -25.35
CA TRP A 67 -20.51 -10.51 -26.47
C TRP A 67 -19.16 -11.22 -26.38
N MET A 68 -18.52 -11.21 -25.21
CA MET A 68 -17.28 -11.98 -24.97
C MET A 68 -17.48 -13.47 -25.30
N LYS A 69 -18.61 -14.07 -24.91
CA LYS A 69 -18.95 -15.46 -25.24
C LYS A 69 -19.11 -15.67 -26.74
N GLY A 70 -19.72 -14.72 -27.45
CA GLY A 70 -19.86 -14.77 -28.91
C GLY A 70 -18.52 -14.72 -29.65
N GLU A 71 -17.62 -13.84 -29.23
CA GLU A 71 -16.32 -13.63 -29.89
C GLU A 71 -15.28 -14.70 -29.52
N THR A 72 -15.24 -15.11 -28.24
CA THR A 72 -14.18 -15.98 -27.70
C THR A 72 -14.64 -17.42 -27.43
N GLY A 73 -15.96 -17.68 -27.52
CA GLY A 73 -16.55 -18.95 -27.08
C GLY A 73 -16.58 -19.13 -25.56
N THR A 74 -16.11 -18.16 -24.78
CA THR A 74 -15.95 -18.24 -23.33
C THR A 74 -16.80 -17.18 -22.63
N SER A 75 -17.69 -17.60 -21.72
CA SER A 75 -18.38 -16.69 -20.81
C SER A 75 -17.58 -16.57 -19.51
N ALA A 76 -17.40 -15.35 -19.03
CA ALA A 76 -16.81 -15.08 -17.73
C ALA A 76 -17.73 -15.52 -16.58
N PHE A 77 -19.05 -15.49 -16.77
CA PHE A 77 -20.01 -15.99 -15.77
C PHE A 77 -19.98 -17.50 -15.62
N GLU A 78 -19.71 -18.23 -16.72
CA GLU A 78 -19.60 -19.70 -16.71
C GLU A 78 -18.20 -20.19 -16.34
N THR A 79 -17.20 -19.29 -16.37
CA THR A 79 -15.81 -19.63 -16.05
C THR A 79 -15.50 -19.23 -14.61
N PRO A 80 -15.35 -20.19 -13.68
CA PRO A 80 -15.21 -19.90 -12.24
C PRO A 80 -14.12 -18.88 -11.91
N CYS A 81 -12.97 -18.98 -12.58
CA CYS A 81 -11.83 -18.09 -12.41
C CYS A 81 -12.16 -16.65 -12.82
N LEU A 82 -12.83 -16.47 -13.96
CA LEU A 82 -13.20 -15.15 -14.46
C LEU A 82 -14.29 -14.51 -13.60
N LEU A 83 -15.29 -15.30 -13.19
CA LEU A 83 -16.34 -14.86 -12.27
C LEU A 83 -15.77 -14.34 -10.94
N HIS A 84 -14.75 -15.00 -10.37
CA HIS A 84 -14.09 -14.52 -9.16
C HIS A 84 -13.53 -13.10 -9.31
N LEU A 85 -12.96 -12.78 -10.47
CA LEU A 85 -12.38 -11.47 -10.73
C LEU A 85 -13.45 -10.41 -10.87
N LEU A 86 -14.54 -10.74 -11.56
CA LEU A 86 -15.68 -9.83 -11.69
C LEU A 86 -16.24 -9.49 -10.30
N VAL A 87 -16.36 -10.49 -9.42
CA VAL A 87 -16.77 -10.29 -8.02
C VAL A 87 -15.75 -9.43 -7.27
N ALA A 88 -14.45 -9.73 -7.35
CA ALA A 88 -13.40 -8.96 -6.68
C ALA A 88 -13.38 -7.49 -7.11
N VAL A 89 -13.47 -7.24 -8.42
CA VAL A 89 -13.51 -5.89 -9.00
C VAL A 89 -14.78 -5.16 -8.56
N SER A 90 -15.94 -5.82 -8.61
CA SER A 90 -17.21 -5.20 -8.18
C SER A 90 -17.19 -4.82 -6.71
N VAL A 91 -16.58 -5.66 -5.85
CA VAL A 91 -16.36 -5.32 -4.45
C VAL A 91 -15.44 -4.12 -4.30
N LYS A 92 -14.27 -4.15 -4.94
CA LYS A 92 -13.24 -3.11 -4.80
C LYS A 92 -13.73 -1.72 -5.22
N HIS A 93 -14.54 -1.68 -6.28
CA HIS A 93 -15.10 -0.44 -6.81
C HIS A 93 -16.51 -0.13 -6.34
N TYR A 94 -16.99 -0.84 -5.30
CA TYR A 94 -18.26 -0.55 -4.65
C TYR A 94 -19.48 -0.61 -5.58
N ASN A 95 -19.42 -1.41 -6.65
CA ASN A 95 -20.56 -1.64 -7.53
C ASN A 95 -21.42 -2.78 -6.98
N TYR A 96 -22.21 -2.48 -5.94
CA TYR A 96 -22.94 -3.51 -5.19
C TYR A 96 -24.08 -4.15 -5.98
N ASP A 97 -24.70 -3.44 -6.92
CA ASP A 97 -25.75 -4.01 -7.76
C ASP A 97 -25.19 -5.13 -8.64
N VAL A 98 -24.04 -4.86 -9.29
CA VAL A 98 -23.31 -5.85 -10.07
C VAL A 98 -22.78 -6.96 -9.16
N LEU A 99 -22.24 -6.64 -7.97
CA LEU A 99 -21.80 -7.65 -7.02
C LEU A 99 -22.93 -8.63 -6.63
N VAL A 100 -24.07 -8.10 -6.19
CA VAL A 100 -25.25 -8.89 -5.81
C VAL A 100 -25.71 -9.75 -6.99
N TYR A 101 -25.70 -9.19 -8.20
CA TYR A 101 -26.01 -9.93 -9.40
C TYR A 101 -25.02 -11.09 -9.66
N LEU A 102 -23.71 -10.81 -9.66
CA LEU A 102 -22.67 -11.79 -9.92
C LEU A 102 -22.65 -12.93 -8.90
N THR A 103 -23.04 -12.68 -7.66
CA THR A 103 -23.12 -13.73 -6.63
C THR A 103 -24.23 -14.75 -6.87
N ARG A 104 -25.16 -14.50 -7.81
CA ARG A 104 -26.23 -15.46 -8.18
C ARG A 104 -25.72 -16.61 -9.04
N PHE A 105 -24.56 -16.46 -9.67
CA PHE A 105 -23.95 -17.50 -10.48
C PHE A 105 -23.32 -18.60 -9.61
N ALA A 106 -23.19 -19.79 -10.20
CA ALA A 106 -22.77 -20.99 -9.48
C ALA A 106 -21.47 -20.77 -8.71
N LEU A 107 -21.48 -21.16 -7.43
CA LEU A 107 -20.33 -21.02 -6.57
C LEU A 107 -19.18 -21.92 -7.05
N PRO A 108 -17.99 -21.38 -7.31
CA PRO A 108 -16.82 -22.20 -7.56
C PRO A 108 -16.49 -23.06 -6.34
N SER A 109 -16.14 -24.32 -6.54
CA SER A 109 -15.76 -25.26 -5.47
C SER A 109 -14.56 -24.79 -4.65
N ARG A 110 -13.75 -23.87 -5.20
CA ARG A 110 -12.72 -23.10 -4.53
C ARG A 110 -12.89 -21.66 -4.95
N ASN A 111 -13.01 -20.74 -4.00
CA ASN A 111 -13.11 -19.32 -4.31
C ASN A 111 -11.96 -18.51 -3.73
N ILE A 112 -11.66 -17.37 -4.34
CA ILE A 112 -10.55 -16.50 -3.89
C ILE A 112 -10.73 -16.06 -2.43
N PHE A 113 -11.98 -15.96 -1.96
CA PHE A 113 -12.36 -15.61 -0.60
C PHE A 113 -12.38 -16.79 0.37
N THR A 114 -11.89 -17.96 -0.01
CA THR A 114 -11.72 -19.12 0.89
C THR A 114 -10.29 -19.60 0.84
N THR A 115 -9.67 -19.54 -0.33
CA THR A 115 -8.28 -19.96 -0.56
C THR A 115 -7.25 -18.89 -0.15
N CYS A 116 -7.59 -17.60 -0.26
CA CYS A 116 -6.67 -16.48 -0.01
C CYS A 116 -7.23 -15.49 1.03
N LEU A 117 -8.02 -15.98 2.00
CA LEU A 117 -8.80 -15.15 2.93
C LEU A 117 -8.00 -14.04 3.61
N ARG A 118 -6.87 -14.34 4.26
CA ARG A 118 -6.28 -13.38 5.21
C ARG A 118 -5.94 -12.00 4.63
N PRO A 119 -5.29 -11.87 3.45
CA PRO A 119 -5.02 -10.55 2.88
C PRO A 119 -6.27 -9.85 2.34
N ILE A 120 -7.19 -10.62 1.75
CA ILE A 120 -8.36 -10.07 1.07
C ILE A 120 -9.44 -9.68 2.09
N THR A 121 -9.72 -10.48 3.13
CA THR A 121 -10.71 -10.12 4.15
C THR A 121 -10.34 -8.88 4.94
N ALA A 122 -9.06 -8.70 5.28
CA ALA A 122 -8.62 -7.46 5.94
C ALA A 122 -8.95 -6.21 5.08
N TYR A 123 -8.84 -6.34 3.76
CA TYR A 123 -9.24 -5.28 2.83
C TYR A 123 -10.78 -5.12 2.76
N LEU A 124 -11.52 -6.23 2.69
CA LEU A 124 -12.98 -6.25 2.61
C LEU A 124 -13.68 -5.74 3.88
N GLU A 125 -13.13 -6.05 5.06
CA GLU A 125 -13.75 -5.79 6.36
C GLU A 125 -13.92 -4.30 6.65
N SER A 126 -13.04 -3.46 6.11
CA SER A 126 -13.08 -2.01 6.31
C SER A 126 -13.99 -1.27 5.34
N SER A 127 -14.34 -1.88 4.21
CA SER A 127 -14.80 -1.15 3.02
C SER A 127 -16.14 -1.64 2.46
N LEU A 128 -16.54 -2.88 2.74
CA LEU A 128 -17.76 -3.45 2.18
C LEU A 128 -18.99 -3.16 3.07
N PRO A 129 -20.09 -2.57 2.55
CA PRO A 129 -21.31 -2.34 3.30
C PRO A 129 -21.96 -3.67 3.69
N ALA A 130 -22.80 -3.63 4.73
CA ALA A 130 -23.52 -4.79 5.22
C ALA A 130 -24.29 -5.54 4.11
N ALA A 131 -24.89 -4.82 3.15
CA ALA A 131 -25.61 -5.43 2.04
C ALA A 131 -24.72 -6.26 1.11
N GLY A 132 -23.48 -5.81 0.85
CA GLY A 132 -22.50 -6.57 0.07
C GLY A 132 -22.02 -7.82 0.80
N TRP A 133 -21.76 -7.70 2.11
CA TRP A 133 -21.44 -8.85 2.97
C TRP A 133 -22.56 -9.88 2.99
N ASP A 134 -23.81 -9.42 3.18
CA ASP A 134 -24.97 -10.30 3.21
C ASP A 134 -25.17 -11.02 1.86
N ALA A 135 -24.84 -10.37 0.74
CA ALA A 135 -24.92 -11.00 -0.58
C ALA A 135 -23.86 -12.10 -0.75
N LEU A 136 -22.60 -11.81 -0.40
CA LEU A 136 -21.51 -12.79 -0.45
C LEU A 136 -21.76 -13.98 0.49
N GLU A 137 -22.23 -13.71 1.71
CA GLU A 137 -22.54 -14.74 2.70
C GLU A 137 -23.70 -15.63 2.23
N ARG A 138 -24.84 -15.04 1.81
CA ARG A 138 -26.01 -15.81 1.33
C ARG A 138 -25.70 -16.64 0.11
N ALA A 139 -24.85 -16.13 -0.77
CA ALA A 139 -24.44 -16.86 -1.96
C ALA A 139 -23.40 -17.95 -1.66
N GLY A 140 -22.85 -18.02 -0.44
CA GLY A 140 -21.85 -19.01 -0.02
C GLY A 140 -20.42 -18.64 -0.40
N TRP A 141 -20.17 -17.40 -0.84
CA TRP A 141 -18.85 -16.92 -1.24
C TRP A 141 -17.93 -16.74 -0.04
N VAL A 142 -18.48 -16.34 1.10
CA VAL A 142 -17.76 -16.17 2.35
C VAL A 142 -18.46 -16.95 3.46
N PRO A 143 -17.74 -17.64 4.36
CA PRO A 143 -18.36 -18.28 5.52
C PRO A 143 -19.00 -17.24 6.46
N ALA A 144 -20.15 -17.56 7.04
CA ALA A 144 -20.85 -16.70 8.02
C ALA A 144 -19.96 -16.26 9.20
N THR A 145 -18.94 -17.04 9.54
CA THR A 145 -17.97 -16.75 10.60
C THR A 145 -17.03 -15.57 10.31
N HIS A 146 -16.94 -15.12 9.06
CA HIS A 146 -16.03 -14.04 8.62
C HIS A 146 -16.73 -12.68 8.50
N ARG A 147 -18.00 -12.59 8.92
CA ARG A 147 -18.68 -11.30 8.96
C ARG A 147 -17.99 -10.41 10.01
N PRO A 148 -17.48 -9.22 9.64
CA PRO A 148 -16.93 -8.29 10.63
C PRO A 148 -18.01 -8.00 11.68
N ARG A 149 -17.68 -8.19 12.96
CA ARG A 149 -18.60 -7.90 14.06
C ARG A 149 -18.96 -6.41 14.00
N LYS A 150 -20.27 -6.12 13.94
CA LYS A 150 -20.82 -4.75 13.91
C LYS A 150 -20.42 -3.88 15.12
N ASP A 151 -19.83 -4.49 16.16
CA ASP A 151 -19.67 -3.89 17.49
C ASP A 151 -18.23 -3.43 17.80
N ILE A 152 -17.33 -3.40 16.82
CA ILE A 152 -15.99 -2.84 17.00
C ILE A 152 -15.91 -1.57 16.17
N ASP A 153 -15.83 -0.43 16.85
CA ASP A 153 -15.48 0.86 16.24
C ASP A 153 -14.32 0.67 15.28
N ALA A 154 -14.49 1.14 14.04
CA ALA A 154 -13.62 0.85 12.90
C ALA A 154 -12.11 0.85 13.26
N PRO A 155 -11.33 -0.19 12.88
CA PRO A 155 -9.89 -0.08 12.98
C PRO A 155 -9.44 1.08 12.09
N GLY A 156 -8.59 1.95 12.63
CA GLY A 156 -8.07 3.09 11.88
C GLY A 156 -7.40 2.67 10.56
N PRO A 157 -7.26 3.61 9.59
CA PRO A 157 -6.84 3.36 8.21
C PRO A 157 -5.46 2.69 8.02
N SER A 158 -4.71 2.44 9.08
CA SER A 158 -3.35 1.87 9.06
C SER A 158 -3.30 0.34 8.94
N SER A 159 -4.36 -0.40 9.31
CA SER A 159 -4.34 -1.86 9.34
C SER A 159 -4.28 -2.51 7.94
N GLY A 160 -4.99 -1.93 6.96
CA GLY A 160 -5.10 -2.49 5.60
C GLY A 160 -3.86 -2.29 4.73
N ALA A 161 -3.13 -1.18 4.91
CA ALA A 161 -1.91 -0.89 4.15
C ALA A 161 -0.76 -1.83 4.54
N LEU A 162 -0.62 -2.13 5.84
CA LEU A 162 0.40 -3.04 6.37
C LEU A 162 0.15 -4.50 5.95
N SER A 163 -1.10 -4.96 5.94
CA SER A 163 -1.44 -6.31 5.47
C SER A 163 -1.20 -6.49 3.96
N PHE A 164 -1.45 -5.45 3.17
CA PHE A 164 -1.19 -5.43 1.73
C PHE A 164 0.31 -5.52 1.40
N VAL A 165 1.17 -4.86 2.18
CA VAL A 165 2.64 -4.97 2.03
C VAL A 165 3.11 -6.39 2.27
N GLN A 166 2.67 -6.98 3.38
CA GLN A 166 3.07 -8.34 3.78
C GLN A 166 2.65 -9.38 2.75
N SER A 167 1.47 -9.23 2.13
CA SER A 167 0.98 -10.16 1.11
C SER A 167 1.63 -10.00 -0.25
N THR A 168 2.06 -8.79 -0.62
CA THR A 168 2.51 -8.48 -1.99
C THR A 168 4.01 -8.66 -2.16
N VAL A 169 4.80 -8.39 -1.12
CA VAL A 169 6.27 -8.39 -1.21
C VAL A 169 6.92 -9.50 -0.36
N GLY A 170 6.12 -10.24 0.41
CA GLY A 170 6.61 -11.34 1.25
C GLY A 170 7.51 -10.89 2.41
N GLY A 171 7.48 -9.61 2.77
CA GLY A 171 8.32 -9.00 3.82
C GLY A 171 7.64 -7.80 4.50
N THR A 172 8.31 -7.21 5.50
CA THR A 172 7.84 -6.00 6.18
C THR A 172 8.15 -4.76 5.33
N ILE A 173 7.47 -3.62 5.57
CA ILE A 173 7.82 -2.35 4.90
C ILE A 173 9.31 -2.02 5.13
N SER A 174 9.80 -2.32 6.34
CA SER A 174 11.20 -2.12 6.73
C SER A 174 12.18 -3.00 5.95
N SER A 175 11.82 -4.26 5.61
CA SER A 175 12.65 -5.07 4.71
C SER A 175 12.59 -4.56 3.27
N CYS A 176 11.42 -4.09 2.81
CA CYS A 176 11.29 -3.48 1.49
C CYS A 176 12.18 -2.23 1.35
N VAL A 177 12.16 -1.34 2.34
CA VAL A 177 12.99 -0.13 2.37
C VAL A 177 14.48 -0.45 2.52
N ARG A 178 14.83 -1.58 3.14
CA ARG A 178 16.22 -2.02 3.30
C ARG A 178 16.79 -2.66 2.04
N ASP A 179 16.00 -3.53 1.41
CA ASP A 179 16.53 -4.52 0.46
C ASP A 179 16.14 -4.22 -0.99
N LEU A 180 15.06 -3.45 -1.24
CA LEU A 180 14.65 -3.13 -2.61
C LEU A 180 15.43 -1.94 -3.20
N PRO A 181 15.63 -1.92 -4.53
CA PRO A 181 16.13 -0.75 -5.23
C PRO A 181 15.08 0.38 -5.25
N SER A 182 15.56 1.62 -5.38
CA SER A 182 14.73 2.83 -5.35
C SER A 182 13.63 2.85 -6.42
N SER A 183 13.89 2.31 -7.60
CA SER A 183 12.91 2.20 -8.70
C SER A 183 11.70 1.33 -8.36
N SER A 184 11.92 0.21 -7.67
CA SER A 184 10.86 -0.69 -7.21
C SER A 184 10.01 -0.04 -6.11
N LEU A 185 10.66 0.65 -5.18
CA LEU A 185 9.98 1.41 -4.14
C LEU A 185 9.18 2.57 -4.74
N ARG A 186 9.75 3.32 -5.69
CA ARG A 186 9.07 4.41 -6.38
C ARG A 186 7.80 3.96 -7.08
N SER A 187 7.87 2.86 -7.83
CA SER A 187 6.69 2.24 -8.41
C SER A 187 5.66 1.92 -7.32
N TYR A 188 6.07 1.22 -6.26
CA TYR A 188 5.22 0.88 -5.13
C TYR A 188 4.51 2.09 -4.50
N PHE A 189 5.24 3.16 -4.19
CA PHE A 189 4.68 4.34 -3.54
C PHE A 189 3.83 5.23 -4.47
N CYS A 190 4.08 5.21 -5.78
CA CYS A 190 3.21 5.85 -6.76
C CYS A 190 1.82 5.21 -6.85
N HIS A 191 1.66 3.96 -6.37
CA HIS A 191 0.40 3.19 -6.43
C HIS A 191 -0.48 3.34 -5.18
N ILE A 192 -0.05 4.08 -4.15
CA ILE A 192 -0.84 4.30 -2.94
C ILE A 192 -1.79 5.48 -3.19
N PRO A 193 -3.12 5.28 -3.29
CA PRO A 193 -4.03 6.31 -3.78
C PRO A 193 -4.05 7.53 -2.87
N ARG A 194 -3.57 8.67 -3.39
CA ARG A 194 -3.55 9.94 -2.66
C ARG A 194 -4.94 10.53 -2.42
N THR A 195 -5.92 10.17 -3.24
CA THR A 195 -7.30 10.70 -3.19
C THR A 195 -8.10 10.25 -1.97
N LEU A 196 -7.66 9.21 -1.25
CA LEU A 196 -8.22 8.89 0.07
C LEU A 196 -7.93 9.98 1.12
N TYR A 197 -6.98 10.89 0.83
CA TYR A 197 -6.40 11.79 1.82
C TYR A 197 -6.28 13.25 1.36
N THR A 198 -6.69 13.58 0.13
CA THR A 198 -6.56 14.92 -0.47
C THR A 198 -7.39 16.01 0.22
N ASN A 199 -8.43 15.64 0.98
CA ASN A 199 -9.34 16.58 1.64
C ASN A 199 -9.22 16.60 3.17
N ILE A 200 -8.17 16.02 3.75
CA ILE A 200 -7.93 16.04 5.20
C ILE A 200 -6.58 16.73 5.47
N PRO A 201 -6.56 18.05 5.70
CA PRO A 201 -5.42 18.74 6.29
C PRO A 201 -5.35 18.49 7.81
N PRO A 202 -4.15 18.31 8.39
CA PRO A 202 -2.87 18.12 7.70
C PRO A 202 -2.87 16.77 6.97
N TYR A 203 -2.21 16.69 5.80
CA TYR A 203 -2.01 15.42 5.07
C TYR A 203 -1.72 14.35 6.11
N PRO A 204 -2.54 13.27 6.20
CA PRO A 204 -2.35 12.30 7.25
C PRO A 204 -0.90 11.84 7.13
N ARG A 205 -0.14 12.09 8.20
CA ARG A 205 1.17 11.47 8.38
C ARG A 205 0.92 10.03 7.99
N TRP A 206 1.70 9.52 7.04
CA TRP A 206 1.73 8.08 6.89
C TRP A 206 1.83 7.51 8.30
N PRO A 207 1.08 6.45 8.66
CA PRO A 207 1.40 5.65 9.84
C PRO A 207 2.73 4.96 9.55
N GLY A 208 3.77 5.79 9.46
CA GLY A 208 5.03 5.54 8.86
C GLY A 208 5.95 5.43 10.03
N ASP A 209 6.37 4.20 10.27
CA ASP A 209 7.39 3.87 11.24
C ASP A 209 8.62 4.78 10.99
N PRO A 210 9.01 5.66 11.93
CA PRO A 210 10.20 6.51 11.83
C PRO A 210 11.46 5.72 11.49
N VAL A 211 11.46 4.42 11.79
CA VAL A 211 12.50 3.48 11.37
C VAL A 211 12.70 3.48 9.85
N LEU A 212 11.68 3.77 9.03
CA LEU A 212 11.83 3.82 7.57
C LEU A 212 12.72 4.98 7.11
N ILE A 213 12.55 6.18 7.67
CA ILE A 213 13.45 7.31 7.38
C ILE A 213 14.85 6.99 7.91
N LYS A 214 14.97 6.41 9.12
CA LYS A 214 16.25 6.00 9.70
C LYS A 214 16.97 4.96 8.82
N LEU A 215 16.24 3.98 8.30
CA LEU A 215 16.76 2.97 7.38
C LEU A 215 17.20 3.60 6.05
N ALA A 216 16.38 4.46 5.46
CA ALA A 216 16.71 5.16 4.23
C ALA A 216 17.98 6.02 4.39
N ALA A 217 18.06 6.78 5.49
CA ALA A 217 19.22 7.57 5.86
C ALA A 217 20.48 6.71 6.10
N SER A 218 20.32 5.45 6.52
CA SER A 218 21.44 4.54 6.73
C SER A 218 22.07 3.97 5.45
N ARG A 219 21.39 4.11 4.29
CA ARG A 219 21.83 3.54 3.01
C ARG A 219 22.80 4.48 2.30
N THR A 220 24.08 4.16 2.35
CA THR A 220 25.16 4.87 1.63
C THR A 220 25.14 4.49 0.16
N GLY A 221 24.34 5.21 -0.64
CA GLY A 221 24.21 5.00 -2.08
C GLY A 221 23.07 5.83 -2.67
N VAL A 222 23.06 5.98 -3.99
CA VAL A 222 22.07 6.80 -4.72
C VAL A 222 20.62 6.39 -4.38
N ASP A 223 20.41 5.08 -4.16
CA ASP A 223 19.10 4.55 -3.79
C ASP A 223 18.62 5.00 -2.41
N GLY A 224 19.52 5.18 -1.44
CA GLY A 224 19.15 5.59 -0.08
C GLY A 224 18.54 6.98 -0.05
N LEU A 225 19.16 7.91 -0.77
CA LEU A 225 18.67 9.28 -0.92
C LEU A 225 17.33 9.34 -1.64
N GLU A 226 17.14 8.57 -2.72
CA GLU A 226 15.88 8.58 -3.47
C GLU A 226 14.73 8.00 -2.61
N VAL A 227 15.00 6.94 -1.84
CA VAL A 227 14.01 6.40 -0.90
C VAL A 227 13.71 7.41 0.21
N LEU A 228 14.73 8.09 0.73
CA LEU A 228 14.55 9.12 1.75
C LEU A 228 13.70 10.29 1.23
N ARG A 229 13.99 10.78 0.02
CA ARG A 229 13.20 11.81 -0.68
C ARG A 229 11.76 11.41 -0.80
N LEU A 230 11.55 10.17 -1.22
CA LEU A 230 10.23 9.65 -1.39
C LEU A 230 9.47 9.65 -0.06
N LEU A 231 10.04 9.08 1.00
CA LEU A 231 9.39 9.01 2.31
C LEU A 231 9.04 10.41 2.86
N VAL A 232 9.91 11.40 2.67
CA VAL A 232 9.70 12.77 3.17
C VAL A 232 8.74 13.56 2.27
N GLU A 233 9.01 13.64 0.96
CA GLU A 233 8.24 14.47 0.02
C GLU A 233 6.90 13.86 -0.37
N ILE A 234 6.86 12.54 -0.56
CA ILE A 234 5.64 11.82 -0.97
C ILE A 234 4.91 11.28 0.25
N GLY A 235 5.63 10.70 1.20
CA GLY A 235 5.06 10.10 2.41
C GLY A 235 4.71 11.11 3.51
N GLY A 236 5.20 12.34 3.43
CA GLY A 236 4.95 13.38 4.43
C GLY A 236 5.53 13.04 5.81
N MET A 237 6.58 12.21 5.85
CA MET A 237 7.18 11.77 7.11
C MET A 237 8.05 12.89 7.73
N ASP A 238 7.99 13.04 9.06
CA ASP A 238 8.76 14.04 9.79
C ASP A 238 10.23 13.60 9.93
N VAL A 239 11.16 14.39 9.40
CA VAL A 239 12.60 14.13 9.49
C VAL A 239 13.14 14.20 10.92
N ASN A 240 12.39 14.83 11.81
CA ASN A 240 12.72 14.96 13.23
C ASN A 240 12.13 13.86 14.09
N ASP A 241 11.36 12.94 13.49
CA ASP A 241 10.66 11.93 14.24
C ASP A 241 11.65 11.02 14.99
N ASP A 242 11.68 11.21 16.30
CA ASP A 242 12.42 10.40 17.25
C ASP A 242 11.49 9.41 17.96
N GLU A 243 10.19 9.35 17.61
CA GLU A 243 9.22 8.54 18.33
C GLU A 243 9.64 7.07 18.32
N ILE A 244 9.57 6.55 19.53
CA ILE A 244 9.79 5.17 19.88
C ILE A 244 8.40 4.54 19.96
N TRP A 245 8.08 3.62 19.06
CA TRP A 245 6.70 3.10 18.90
C TRP A 245 6.20 2.18 20.03
N TRP A 246 6.97 1.94 21.09
CA TRP A 246 6.46 1.20 22.26
C TRP A 246 5.70 2.14 23.20
N LYS A 247 4.39 2.25 23.00
CA LYS A 247 3.49 2.62 24.09
C LYS A 247 3.42 1.47 25.08
N GLU A 248 3.59 1.79 26.37
CA GLU A 248 3.49 0.88 27.51
C GLU A 248 2.28 -0.08 27.38
N GLY A 249 2.56 -1.39 27.29
CA GLY A 249 1.55 -2.43 27.26
C GLY A 249 2.06 -3.73 26.63
N ASP A 250 2.59 -4.62 27.48
CA ASP A 250 2.92 -6.03 27.28
C ASP A 250 3.78 -6.43 26.04
N HIS A 251 5.05 -6.73 26.35
CA HIS A 251 6.08 -7.34 25.51
C HIS A 251 5.57 -8.27 24.37
N ASP A 252 5.62 -7.82 23.12
CA ASP A 252 5.68 -8.73 21.96
C ASP A 252 7.17 -9.05 21.68
N PRO A 253 7.61 -10.33 21.76
CA PRO A 253 8.99 -10.73 21.51
C PRO A 253 9.46 -10.57 20.04
N ARG A 254 8.71 -9.83 19.21
CA ARG A 254 9.05 -9.48 17.82
C ARG A 254 9.49 -8.02 17.64
N ASP A 255 9.70 -7.27 18.73
CA ASP A 255 10.23 -5.89 18.78
C ASP A 255 11.71 -5.77 18.37
N TRP A 256 12.02 -6.23 17.17
CA TRP A 256 13.34 -6.14 16.57
C TRP A 256 13.53 -4.79 15.90
N ASN A 257 14.05 -3.80 16.64
CA ASN A 257 14.90 -2.78 16.02
C ASN A 257 16.33 -3.33 15.97
N PRO A 258 16.91 -3.63 14.79
CA PRO A 258 18.23 -4.24 14.67
C PRO A 258 19.37 -3.41 15.29
N SER A 259 19.16 -2.14 15.63
CA SER A 259 20.18 -1.28 16.24
C SER A 259 20.07 -1.16 17.76
N CYS A 260 19.03 -1.69 18.41
CA CYS A 260 18.76 -1.50 19.84
C CYS A 260 18.59 -2.86 20.53
N HIS A 261 19.70 -3.55 20.79
CA HIS A 261 19.69 -4.93 21.28
C HIS A 261 19.36 -5.12 22.77
N ASP A 262 19.12 -4.06 23.54
CA ASP A 262 19.01 -4.12 25.00
C ASP A 262 17.73 -3.48 25.58
N GLY A 263 16.73 -3.17 24.75
CA GLY A 263 15.52 -2.47 25.21
C GLY A 263 15.78 -1.02 25.64
N SER A 264 16.94 -0.45 25.28
CA SER A 264 17.18 0.98 25.48
C SER A 264 16.50 1.81 24.40
N ASP A 265 15.81 2.85 24.85
CA ASP A 265 15.19 3.88 24.04
C ASP A 265 16.19 4.45 23.03
N CYS A 266 15.99 4.11 21.75
CA CYS A 266 16.78 4.67 20.67
C CYS A 266 16.15 5.99 20.21
N THR A 267 16.46 7.05 20.96
CA THR A 267 16.15 8.46 20.63
C THR A 267 16.95 8.99 19.44
N GLU A 268 17.57 8.11 18.67
CA GLU A 268 18.36 8.45 17.50
C GLU A 268 17.44 8.79 16.34
N THR A 269 17.61 9.99 15.82
CA THR A 269 16.86 10.50 14.67
C THR A 269 17.53 10.06 13.37
N ALA A 270 16.84 10.21 12.23
CA ALA A 270 17.42 9.87 10.93
C ALA A 270 18.76 10.58 10.67
N LEU A 271 18.94 11.81 11.19
CA LEU A 271 20.19 12.55 11.08
C LEU A 271 21.33 11.92 11.90
N HIS A 272 21.06 11.36 13.09
CA HIS A 272 22.07 10.60 13.84
C HIS A 272 22.56 9.40 13.05
N ILE A 273 21.62 8.66 12.44
CA ILE A 273 21.93 7.47 11.65
C ILE A 273 22.72 7.83 10.39
N ALA A 274 22.35 8.92 9.70
CA ALA A 274 23.08 9.40 8.53
C ALA A 274 24.54 9.77 8.87
N VAL A 275 24.76 10.44 10.02
CA VAL A 275 26.11 10.75 10.53
C VAL A 275 26.91 9.49 10.79
N ASP A 276 26.33 8.49 11.44
CA ASP A 276 27.02 7.23 11.74
C ASP A 276 27.39 6.43 10.50
N LYS A 277 26.69 6.67 9.38
CA LYS A 277 26.97 6.02 8.11
C LYS A 277 27.79 6.88 7.16
N GLU A 278 28.21 8.08 7.58
CA GLU A 278 28.92 9.04 6.73
C GLU A 278 28.17 9.33 5.42
N ASN A 279 26.84 9.29 5.48
CA ASN A 279 25.97 9.48 4.32
C ASN A 279 25.75 10.98 4.06
N ILE A 280 26.74 11.62 3.45
CA ILE A 280 26.81 13.06 3.22
C ILE A 280 25.55 13.58 2.50
N GLU A 281 25.09 12.87 1.46
CA GLU A 281 23.92 13.31 0.71
C GLU A 281 22.64 13.27 1.54
N ALA A 282 22.46 12.23 2.39
CA ALA A 282 21.32 12.17 3.30
C ALA A 282 21.41 13.25 4.39
N ILE A 283 22.61 13.57 4.89
CA ILE A 283 22.82 14.65 5.88
C ILE A 283 22.41 15.99 5.28
N GLU A 284 22.91 16.36 4.10
CA GLU A 284 22.54 17.62 3.44
C GLU A 284 21.03 17.67 3.15
N TYR A 285 20.45 16.55 2.71
CA TYR A 285 19.02 16.47 2.44
C TYR A 285 18.20 16.70 3.72
N LEU A 286 18.51 16.00 4.81
CA LEU A 286 17.79 16.15 6.08
C LEU A 286 17.91 17.58 6.63
N LEU A 287 19.10 18.19 6.58
CA LEU A 287 19.32 19.57 7.05
C LEU A 287 18.52 20.59 6.24
N THR A 288 18.48 20.44 4.92
CA THR A 288 17.68 21.32 4.05
C THR A 288 16.17 21.17 4.23
N HIS A 289 15.73 20.05 4.83
CA HIS A 289 14.32 19.77 5.14
C HIS A 289 13.98 20.01 6.63
N GLY A 290 14.81 20.77 7.34
CA GLY A 290 14.49 21.22 8.70
C GLY A 290 14.74 20.15 9.78
N ALA A 291 15.68 19.23 9.54
CA ALA A 291 16.20 18.38 10.61
C ALA A 291 16.87 19.24 11.68
N LYS A 292 16.45 19.06 12.93
CA LYS A 292 16.86 19.82 14.11
C LYS A 292 18.03 19.15 14.80
N ARG A 293 18.82 19.97 15.47
CA ARG A 293 19.77 19.51 16.48
C ARG A 293 19.03 18.85 17.65
N MET A 294 19.25 17.55 17.83
CA MET A 294 18.62 16.74 18.86
C MET A 294 19.68 15.90 19.55
N LYS A 295 19.45 15.54 20.81
CA LYS A 295 20.38 14.73 21.58
C LYS A 295 19.95 13.27 21.55
N ASP A 296 20.91 12.39 21.31
CA ASP A 296 20.74 10.96 21.47
C ASP A 296 20.62 10.57 22.95
N ARG A 297 20.43 9.27 23.22
CA ARG A 297 20.31 8.70 24.58
C ARG A 297 21.54 8.91 25.47
N TYR A 298 22.67 9.31 24.90
CA TYR A 298 23.89 9.63 25.63
C TYR A 298 24.07 11.14 25.83
N GLY A 299 23.06 11.94 25.48
CA GLY A 299 23.08 13.39 25.60
C GLY A 299 23.92 14.08 24.54
N ARG A 300 24.32 13.37 23.47
CA ARG A 300 25.18 13.88 22.41
C ARG A 300 24.33 14.29 21.22
N ASP A 301 24.63 15.42 20.63
CA ASP A 301 24.01 15.79 19.35
C ASP A 301 24.74 15.18 18.14
N GLN A 302 24.19 15.40 16.95
CA GLN A 302 24.72 14.84 15.71
C GLN A 302 26.13 15.36 15.37
N LYS A 303 26.48 16.59 15.74
CA LYS A 303 27.83 17.16 15.54
C LYS A 303 28.83 16.59 16.54
N GLU A 304 28.45 16.44 17.79
CA GLU A 304 29.26 15.78 18.83
C GLU A 304 29.50 14.31 18.49
N ARG A 305 28.50 13.63 17.94
CA ARG A 305 28.61 12.26 17.44
C ARG A 305 29.59 12.16 16.26
N ALA A 306 29.52 13.08 15.31
CA ALA A 306 30.49 13.18 14.21
C ALA A 306 31.93 13.40 14.71
N LYS A 307 32.12 14.28 15.70
CA LYS A 307 33.45 14.50 16.32
C LYS A 307 33.99 13.24 16.98
N MET A 308 33.16 12.54 17.75
CA MET A 308 33.54 11.29 18.43
C MET A 308 33.96 10.21 17.43
N ARG A 309 33.27 10.13 16.29
CA ARG A 309 33.55 9.17 15.22
C ARG A 309 34.78 9.56 14.38
N GLY A 310 35.23 10.81 14.46
CA GLY A 310 36.37 11.32 13.69
C GLY A 310 36.08 11.53 12.20
N VAL A 311 34.80 11.74 11.84
CA VAL A 311 34.35 11.84 10.44
C VAL A 311 34.41 13.29 9.94
N SER A 312 35.59 13.70 9.46
CA SER A 312 35.86 15.11 9.09
C SER A 312 34.91 15.64 8.01
N GLY A 313 34.58 14.82 6.99
CA GLY A 313 33.67 15.24 5.91
C GLY A 313 32.26 15.60 6.40
N VAL A 314 31.77 14.91 7.44
CA VAL A 314 30.47 15.24 8.06
C VAL A 314 30.55 16.57 8.84
N LEU A 315 31.68 16.84 9.50
CA LEU A 315 31.88 18.10 10.21
C LEU A 315 31.89 19.29 9.26
N ASP A 316 32.54 19.13 8.09
CA ASP A 316 32.56 20.16 7.04
C ASP A 316 31.14 20.50 6.55
N VAL A 317 30.27 19.49 6.42
CA VAL A 317 28.85 19.70 6.11
C VAL A 317 28.17 20.52 7.20
N PHE A 318 28.37 20.19 8.48
CA PHE A 318 27.76 20.97 9.56
C PHE A 318 28.26 22.42 9.65
N GLU A 319 29.51 22.70 9.26
CA GLU A 319 30.02 24.08 9.17
C GLU A 319 29.37 24.87 8.02
N LYS A 320 28.92 24.21 6.95
CA LYS A 320 28.15 24.83 5.87
C LYS A 320 26.75 25.28 6.30
N TYR A 321 26.19 24.68 7.36
CA TYR A 321 24.84 24.95 7.86
C TYR A 321 24.82 25.49 9.30
N PRO A 322 25.52 26.56 9.70
CA PRO A 322 25.78 26.91 11.11
C PRO A 322 24.53 27.15 12.00
N HIS A 323 23.33 27.23 11.43
CA HIS A 323 22.05 27.50 12.11
C HIS A 323 21.05 26.33 12.05
N TRP A 324 21.47 25.12 11.67
CA TRP A 324 20.61 23.93 11.67
C TRP A 324 20.21 23.47 13.10
#